data_AF-A0A3B9FWX4-F1
#
_entry.id   AF-A0A3B9FWX4-F1
#
_cell.length_a   1.000
_cell.length_b   1.000
_cell.length_c   1.000
_cell.angle_alpha   90.00
_cell.angle_beta   90.00
_cell.angle_gamma   90.00
#
_symmetry.space_group_name_H-M   'P 1'
#
loop_
_entity.id
_entity.type
_entity.pdbx_description
1 polymer ?
#
loop_
_entity_poly.entity_id
_entity_poly.type
_entity_poly.pdbx_seq_one_letter_code
_entity_poly.pdbx_strand_id
1 'polypeptide(L)'
;MAINNTHIILFQVAMFSMVSSCIKPFENVEDYLPVVSMDSVVINDDGNISLYGHILDEGFTDIQHAGFCYSENEEFSILENQLEVTTYGSFFKLELESAIFENNTVYYFNAWASNKQGYAKGEPISTADITNEVIAPCSFDTNYFYLDAFASSYNVYYASALNDAGGDWEITASVSGTLMSIHFRFSEEPSSGIYSSSGSTMFPSDPEKVYVSVTQGGPLFGYLQLNEKIYLNNYGDGSYSVTLCDAVLITTGFGETYHIDTYFLGPY
;
A
#
# COMPACT_ATOMS: atom_id res chain seq x y z
N MET A 1 -8.12 5.74 -99.97
CA MET A 1 -6.99 5.23 -99.16
C MET A 1 -7.38 5.39 -97.71
N ALA A 2 -7.56 4.42 -96.83
CA ALA A 2 -7.57 2.96 -96.85
C ALA A 2 -8.30 2.52 -95.55
N ILE A 3 -9.08 1.42 -95.61
CA ILE A 3 -9.36 0.38 -94.57
C ILE A 3 -9.95 0.87 -93.21
N ASN A 4 -11.23 0.70 -92.84
CA ASN A 4 -12.09 -0.48 -92.57
C ASN A 4 -11.97 -1.12 -91.15
N ASN A 5 -13.15 -1.25 -90.50
CA ASN A 5 -13.62 -2.30 -89.57
C ASN A 5 -13.40 -2.30 -88.03
N THR A 6 -14.53 -2.10 -87.32
CA THR A 6 -15.21 -2.94 -86.28
C THR A 6 -14.42 -3.64 -85.16
N HIS A 7 -14.87 -3.46 -83.90
CA HIS A 7 -15.45 -4.48 -82.99
C HIS A 7 -15.45 -4.05 -81.49
N ILE A 8 -16.63 -4.07 -80.84
CA ILE A 8 -17.01 -4.88 -79.66
C ILE A 8 -16.72 -4.27 -78.25
N ILE A 9 -17.83 -3.86 -77.60
CA ILE A 9 -18.27 -4.09 -76.20
C ILE A 9 -17.21 -4.07 -75.07
N LEU A 10 -17.40 -3.26 -74.02
CA LEU A 10 -17.57 -3.79 -72.66
C LEU A 10 -18.08 -2.75 -71.64
N PHE A 11 -19.22 -3.10 -71.05
CA PHE A 11 -19.77 -2.65 -69.78
C PHE A 11 -18.69 -2.75 -68.68
N GLN A 12 -18.23 -1.64 -68.10
CA GLN A 12 -17.45 -1.70 -66.86
C GLN A 12 -18.40 -1.76 -65.67
N VAL A 13 -18.72 -3.00 -65.31
CA VAL A 13 -19.38 -3.39 -64.06
C VAL A 13 -18.46 -3.00 -62.90
N ALA A 14 -19.05 -2.36 -61.90
CA ALA A 14 -18.45 -2.06 -60.61
C ALA A 14 -17.81 -3.32 -60.00
N MET A 15 -16.50 -3.29 -59.83
CA MET A 15 -15.78 -4.22 -58.96
C MET A 15 -15.50 -3.45 -57.67
N PHE A 16 -16.50 -3.41 -56.79
CA PHE A 16 -16.26 -3.15 -55.37
C PHE A 16 -15.49 -4.39 -54.88
N SER A 17 -14.16 -4.27 -54.86
CA SER A 17 -13.29 -5.28 -54.28
C SER A 17 -13.62 -5.38 -52.79
N MET A 18 -14.43 -6.39 -52.45
CA MET A 18 -14.49 -6.90 -51.08
C MET A 18 -13.10 -7.43 -50.76
N VAL A 19 -12.27 -6.59 -50.13
CA VAL A 19 -11.12 -7.07 -49.35
C VAL A 19 -11.70 -7.84 -48.16
N SER A 20 -12.01 -9.11 -48.41
CA SER A 20 -12.06 -10.13 -47.37
C SER A 20 -10.63 -10.22 -46.82
N SER A 21 -10.35 -9.39 -45.82
CA SER A 21 -9.19 -9.59 -44.97
C SER A 21 -9.47 -10.88 -44.21
N CYS A 22 -8.89 -11.99 -44.67
CA CYS A 22 -8.82 -13.21 -43.88
C CYS A 22 -7.89 -12.92 -42.70
N ILE A 23 -8.43 -12.34 -41.63
CA ILE A 23 -7.74 -12.30 -40.35
C ILE A 23 -7.66 -13.76 -39.90
N LYS A 24 -6.44 -14.25 -39.66
CA LYS A 24 -6.28 -15.60 -39.11
C LYS A 24 -6.89 -15.58 -37.71
N PRO A 25 -7.84 -16.49 -37.40
CA PRO A 25 -8.34 -16.61 -36.04
C PRO A 25 -7.17 -16.96 -35.12
N PHE A 26 -7.15 -16.39 -33.91
CA PHE A 26 -6.24 -16.85 -32.87
C PHE A 26 -6.53 -18.33 -32.55
N GLU A 27 -5.47 -19.05 -32.18
CA GLU A 27 -5.57 -20.45 -31.78
C GLU A 27 -6.17 -20.60 -30.38
N ASN A 28 -6.03 -19.59 -29.52
CA ASN A 28 -6.55 -19.59 -28.16
C ASN A 28 -7.68 -18.58 -27.97
N VAL A 29 -8.69 -18.95 -27.18
CA VAL A 29 -9.87 -18.10 -26.90
C VAL A 29 -9.48 -16.87 -26.06
N GLU A 30 -8.49 -17.02 -25.17
CA GLU A 30 -8.00 -15.92 -24.33
C GLU A 30 -7.41 -14.76 -25.14
N ASP A 31 -6.83 -15.04 -26.32
CA ASP A 31 -6.25 -14.02 -27.19
C ASP A 31 -7.32 -13.07 -27.79
N TYR A 32 -8.60 -13.45 -27.72
CA TYR A 32 -9.70 -12.59 -28.15
C TYR A 32 -10.14 -11.60 -27.08
N LEU A 33 -9.83 -11.87 -25.81
CA LEU A 33 -10.25 -11.07 -24.67
C LEU A 33 -9.20 -10.00 -24.35
N PRO A 34 -9.58 -8.91 -23.67
CA PRO A 34 -8.63 -7.95 -23.15
C PRO A 34 -7.67 -8.58 -22.14
N VAL A 35 -6.48 -8.02 -22.00
CA VAL A 35 -5.57 -8.31 -20.88
C VAL A 35 -5.44 -7.05 -20.04
N VAL A 36 -5.69 -7.17 -18.73
CA VAL A 36 -5.76 -6.02 -17.82
C VAL A 36 -4.89 -6.31 -16.59
N SER A 37 -4.24 -5.28 -16.07
CA SER A 37 -3.52 -5.31 -14.80
C SER A 37 -4.16 -4.36 -13.80
N MET A 38 -4.26 -4.82 -12.56
CA MET A 38 -4.46 -3.96 -11.40
C MET A 38 -3.08 -3.51 -10.96
N ASP A 39 -2.74 -2.23 -11.16
CA ASP A 39 -1.38 -1.74 -10.95
C ASP A 39 -1.11 -1.48 -9.47
N SER A 40 -2.03 -0.76 -8.81
CA SER A 40 -1.92 -0.43 -7.39
C SER A 40 -3.24 0.02 -6.77
N VAL A 41 -3.33 -0.15 -5.45
CA VAL A 41 -4.35 0.43 -4.58
C VAL A 41 -3.61 1.29 -3.55
N VAL A 42 -4.07 2.53 -3.35
CA VAL A 42 -3.45 3.49 -2.41
C VAL A 42 -4.52 4.02 -1.47
N ILE A 43 -4.25 3.98 -0.17
CA ILE A 43 -5.07 4.68 0.83
C ILE A 43 -4.49 6.08 1.00
N ASN A 44 -5.27 7.10 0.66
CA ASN A 44 -4.90 8.51 0.75
C ASN A 44 -4.95 9.01 2.20
N ASP A 45 -4.32 10.16 2.49
CA ASP A 45 -4.29 10.78 3.84
C ASP A 45 -5.69 11.11 4.39
N ASP A 46 -6.68 11.30 3.53
CA ASP A 46 -8.09 11.54 3.89
C ASP A 46 -8.91 10.25 4.06
N GLY A 47 -8.24 9.09 3.92
CA GLY A 47 -8.82 7.75 3.98
C GLY A 47 -9.41 7.26 2.66
N ASN A 48 -9.53 8.10 1.63
CA ASN A 48 -10.05 7.68 0.33
C ASN A 48 -9.13 6.66 -0.34
N ILE A 49 -9.68 5.79 -1.17
CA ILE A 49 -8.92 4.74 -1.86
C ILE A 49 -8.74 5.11 -3.33
N SER A 50 -7.50 5.27 -3.77
CA SER A 50 -7.15 5.47 -5.18
C SER A 50 -6.78 4.13 -5.84
N LEU A 51 -7.43 3.85 -6.96
CA LEU A 51 -7.27 2.65 -7.78
C LEU A 51 -6.59 3.00 -9.10
N TYR A 52 -5.64 2.16 -9.52
CA TYR A 52 -4.87 2.32 -10.75
C TYR A 52 -4.88 1.02 -11.54
N GLY A 53 -5.21 1.11 -12.83
CA GLY A 53 -5.29 -0.05 -13.72
C GLY A 53 -4.83 0.25 -15.13
N HIS A 54 -4.40 -0.81 -15.82
CA HIS A 54 -3.82 -0.72 -17.16
C HIS A 54 -4.35 -1.84 -18.06
N ILE A 55 -4.90 -1.49 -19.22
CA ILE A 55 -5.14 -2.42 -20.34
C ILE A 55 -3.79 -2.71 -21.03
N LEU A 56 -3.29 -3.93 -20.88
CA LEU A 56 -2.04 -4.39 -21.49
C LEU A 56 -2.24 -4.83 -22.94
N ASP A 57 -3.41 -5.38 -23.26
CA ASP A 57 -3.83 -5.76 -24.61
C ASP A 57 -5.36 -5.56 -24.75
N GLU A 58 -5.80 -5.06 -25.89
CA GLU A 58 -7.23 -4.89 -26.19
C GLU A 58 -7.87 -6.20 -26.68
N GLY A 59 -7.05 -7.18 -27.05
CA GLY A 59 -7.49 -8.43 -27.67
C GLY A 59 -7.87 -8.22 -29.14
N PHE A 60 -8.93 -8.88 -29.61
CA PHE A 60 -9.27 -8.88 -31.04
C PHE A 60 -9.96 -7.60 -31.53
N THR A 61 -10.59 -6.84 -30.64
CA THR A 61 -11.35 -5.63 -30.98
C THR A 61 -11.15 -4.56 -29.93
N ASP A 62 -11.34 -3.30 -30.32
CA ASP A 62 -11.28 -2.14 -29.44
C ASP A 62 -12.08 -2.33 -28.13
N ILE A 63 -11.52 -1.80 -27.04
CA ILE A 63 -12.17 -1.78 -25.72
C ILE A 63 -13.49 -1.01 -25.79
N GLN A 64 -14.53 -1.59 -25.20
CA GLN A 64 -15.86 -1.00 -25.08
C GLN A 64 -16.09 -0.39 -23.69
N HIS A 65 -15.68 -1.10 -22.64
CA HIS A 65 -15.81 -0.67 -21.25
C HIS A 65 -14.59 -1.09 -20.44
N ALA A 66 -14.25 -0.32 -19.41
CA ALA A 66 -13.23 -0.68 -18.44
C ALA A 66 -13.55 -0.08 -17.08
N GLY A 67 -12.94 -0.60 -16.04
CA GLY A 67 -13.27 -0.20 -14.69
C GLY A 67 -12.59 -1.01 -13.62
N PHE A 68 -13.15 -0.89 -12.42
CA PHE A 68 -12.76 -1.65 -11.26
C PHE A 68 -13.96 -2.42 -10.69
N CYS A 69 -13.71 -3.42 -9.88
CA CYS A 69 -14.71 -4.09 -9.06
C CYS A 69 -14.06 -4.50 -7.73
N TYR A 70 -14.84 -4.61 -6.67
CA TYR A 70 -14.31 -4.96 -5.35
C TYR A 70 -15.24 -5.85 -4.53
N SER A 71 -14.67 -6.64 -3.64
CA SER A 71 -15.41 -7.51 -2.71
C SER A 71 -14.62 -7.71 -1.42
N GLU A 72 -15.29 -8.20 -0.40
CA GLU A 72 -14.69 -8.71 0.85
C GLU A 72 -14.19 -10.16 0.69
N ASN A 73 -14.55 -10.82 -0.41
CA ASN A 73 -14.09 -12.15 -0.77
C ASN A 73 -13.00 -12.04 -1.84
N GLU A 74 -11.90 -12.77 -1.69
CA GLU A 74 -10.80 -12.83 -2.68
C GLU A 74 -11.29 -13.34 -4.05
N GLU A 75 -12.14 -14.37 -4.01
CA GLU A 75 -12.76 -14.96 -5.20
C GLU A 75 -14.18 -14.40 -5.39
N PHE A 76 -14.30 -13.41 -6.26
CA PHE A 76 -15.56 -12.73 -6.54
C PHE A 76 -15.83 -12.47 -8.03
N SER A 77 -17.10 -12.21 -8.32
CA SER A 77 -17.58 -11.90 -9.66
C SER A 77 -17.27 -10.46 -10.04
N ILE A 78 -16.89 -10.22 -11.30
CA ILE A 78 -16.71 -8.87 -11.87
C ILE A 78 -17.97 -7.98 -11.74
N LEU A 79 -19.14 -8.60 -11.58
CA LEU A 79 -20.43 -7.90 -11.46
C LEU A 79 -20.68 -7.38 -10.04
N GLU A 80 -19.89 -7.82 -9.06
CA GLU A 80 -19.99 -7.36 -7.68
C GLU A 80 -19.30 -6.00 -7.54
N ASN A 81 -20.04 -5.02 -7.01
CA ASN A 81 -19.60 -3.63 -6.83
C ASN A 81 -18.80 -3.08 -8.02
N GLN A 82 -19.32 -3.29 -9.24
CA GLN A 82 -18.67 -2.88 -10.47
C GLN A 82 -18.68 -1.35 -10.63
N LEU A 83 -17.53 -0.79 -11.00
CA LEU A 83 -17.26 0.63 -11.14
C LEU A 83 -16.69 0.90 -12.54
N GLU A 84 -17.51 1.40 -13.46
CA GLU A 84 -17.07 1.73 -14.81
C GLU A 84 -16.39 3.11 -14.87
N VAL A 85 -15.29 3.22 -15.61
CA VAL A 85 -14.55 4.48 -15.80
C VAL A 85 -14.33 4.78 -17.28
N THR A 86 -14.16 6.06 -17.60
CA THR A 86 -13.69 6.45 -18.93
C THR A 86 -12.17 6.28 -19.00
N THR A 87 -11.69 5.56 -20.01
CA THR A 87 -10.25 5.37 -20.24
C THR A 87 -9.66 6.51 -21.07
N TYR A 88 -8.41 6.88 -20.79
CA TYR A 88 -7.62 7.80 -21.62
C TYR A 88 -6.38 7.07 -22.13
N GLY A 89 -6.54 6.39 -23.25
CA GLY A 89 -5.56 5.40 -23.72
C GLY A 89 -5.69 4.12 -22.89
N SER A 90 -4.55 3.50 -22.58
CA SER A 90 -4.51 2.19 -21.91
C SER A 90 -4.59 2.27 -20.38
N PHE A 91 -4.35 3.44 -19.78
CA PHE A 91 -4.32 3.64 -18.33
C PHE A 91 -5.62 4.29 -17.84
N PHE A 92 -6.08 3.88 -16.66
CA PHE A 92 -7.26 4.44 -16.01
C PHE A 92 -7.12 4.40 -14.49
N LYS A 93 -7.87 5.29 -13.83
CA LYS A 93 -7.83 5.46 -12.38
C LYS A 93 -9.19 5.87 -11.83
N LEU A 94 -9.42 5.58 -10.56
CA LEU A 94 -10.62 5.96 -9.83
C LEU A 94 -10.28 6.25 -8.37
N GLU A 95 -10.94 7.23 -7.76
CA GLU A 95 -10.88 7.46 -6.32
C GLU A 95 -12.23 7.11 -5.70
N LEU A 96 -12.21 6.37 -4.60
CA LEU A 96 -13.38 5.93 -3.84
C LEU A 96 -13.39 6.58 -2.46
N GLU A 97 -14.54 7.11 -2.07
CA GLU A 97 -14.72 7.72 -0.75
C GLU A 97 -14.64 6.66 0.35
N SER A 98 -13.88 6.94 1.41
CA SER A 98 -13.70 6.01 2.54
C SER A 98 -15.01 5.56 3.19
N ALA A 99 -16.05 6.40 3.14
CA ALA A 99 -17.35 6.17 3.76
C ALA A 99 -18.13 4.95 3.20
N ILE A 100 -17.71 4.38 2.07
CA ILE A 100 -18.34 3.18 1.49
C ILE A 100 -17.75 1.87 2.01
N PHE A 101 -16.67 1.93 2.79
CA PHE A 101 -15.95 0.78 3.31
C PHE A 101 -16.17 0.65 4.82
N GLU A 102 -16.31 -0.59 5.29
CA GLU A 102 -16.37 -0.86 6.72
C GLU A 102 -14.96 -0.84 7.33
N ASN A 103 -14.84 -0.26 8.53
CA ASN A 103 -13.58 -0.25 9.27
C ASN A 103 -13.14 -1.68 9.61
N ASN A 104 -11.83 -1.93 9.58
CA ASN A 104 -11.20 -3.22 9.88
C ASN A 104 -11.63 -4.39 8.96
N THR A 105 -12.07 -4.09 7.73
CA THR A 105 -12.44 -5.09 6.73
C THR A 105 -11.42 -5.12 5.59
N VAL A 106 -11.04 -6.32 5.15
CA VAL A 106 -10.16 -6.52 3.99
C VAL A 106 -11.01 -6.55 2.72
N TYR A 107 -10.74 -5.61 1.82
CA TYR A 107 -11.29 -5.54 0.47
C TYR A 107 -10.26 -5.96 -0.57
N TYR A 108 -10.73 -6.68 -1.59
CA TYR A 108 -9.99 -7.08 -2.79
C TYR A 108 -10.48 -6.28 -3.99
N PHE A 109 -9.55 -5.78 -4.80
CA PHE A 109 -9.85 -4.94 -5.97
C PHE A 109 -9.30 -5.59 -7.23
N ASN A 110 -10.11 -5.68 -8.28
CA ASN A 110 -9.64 -6.02 -9.62
C ASN A 110 -9.87 -4.84 -10.58
N ALA A 111 -8.92 -4.64 -11.47
CA ALA A 111 -9.16 -3.91 -12.72
C ALA A 111 -9.77 -4.85 -13.76
N TRP A 112 -10.68 -4.33 -14.58
CA TRP A 112 -11.34 -5.10 -15.64
C TRP A 112 -11.54 -4.30 -16.91
N ALA A 113 -11.68 -5.00 -18.04
CA ALA A 113 -12.06 -4.42 -19.31
C ALA A 113 -12.87 -5.40 -20.15
N SER A 114 -13.66 -4.87 -21.08
CA SER A 114 -14.43 -5.63 -22.04
C SER A 114 -14.28 -5.11 -23.46
N ASN A 115 -14.38 -6.02 -24.41
CA ASN A 115 -14.45 -5.76 -25.83
C ASN A 115 -15.64 -6.54 -26.43
N LYS A 116 -15.78 -6.57 -27.77
CA LYS A 116 -16.91 -7.27 -28.40
C LYS A 116 -16.89 -8.79 -28.23
N GLN A 117 -15.75 -9.38 -27.86
CA GLN A 117 -15.58 -10.81 -27.68
C GLN A 117 -15.88 -11.26 -26.25
N GLY A 118 -15.71 -10.37 -25.27
CA GLY A 118 -16.00 -10.67 -23.86
C GLY A 118 -15.31 -9.69 -22.92
N TYR A 119 -15.08 -10.13 -21.70
CA TYR A 119 -14.41 -9.35 -20.66
C TYR A 119 -13.31 -10.17 -19.99
N ALA A 120 -12.38 -9.47 -19.36
CA ALA A 120 -11.36 -10.06 -18.51
C ALA A 120 -11.11 -9.15 -17.29
N LYS A 121 -10.57 -9.76 -16.23
CA LYS A 121 -10.07 -9.06 -15.05
C LYS A 121 -8.60 -9.40 -14.84
N GLY A 122 -7.84 -8.45 -14.31
CA GLY A 122 -6.47 -8.71 -13.84
C GLY A 122 -6.46 -9.50 -12.53
N GLU A 123 -5.26 -9.77 -12.01
CA GLU A 123 -5.11 -10.29 -10.64
C GLU A 123 -5.59 -9.26 -9.60
N PRO A 124 -6.20 -9.68 -8.48
CA PRO A 124 -6.65 -8.75 -7.46
C PRO A 124 -5.49 -8.20 -6.64
N ILE A 125 -5.66 -6.99 -6.10
CA ILE A 125 -4.84 -6.45 -5.01
C ILE A 125 -5.74 -6.30 -3.77
N SER A 126 -5.29 -6.79 -2.62
CA SER A 126 -6.02 -6.62 -1.37
C SER A 126 -5.57 -5.36 -0.61
N THR A 127 -6.47 -4.82 0.20
CA THR A 127 -6.14 -3.78 1.18
C THR A 127 -5.18 -4.25 2.26
N ALA A 128 -5.09 -5.56 2.51
CA ALA A 128 -4.07 -6.12 3.39
C ALA A 128 -2.67 -6.06 2.78
N ASP A 129 -2.55 -6.01 1.45
CA ASP A 129 -1.28 -5.85 0.74
C ASP A 129 -0.84 -4.38 0.63
N ILE A 130 -1.73 -3.43 0.95
CA ILE A 130 -1.40 -2.01 0.98
C ILE A 130 -0.58 -1.74 2.23
N THR A 131 0.72 -1.66 2.05
CA THR A 131 1.60 -1.11 3.07
C THR A 131 1.39 0.41 3.07
N ASN A 132 0.61 0.91 4.04
CA ASN A 132 0.60 2.32 4.40
C ASN A 132 1.92 2.65 5.10
N GLU A 133 3.02 2.57 4.35
CA GLU A 133 4.35 2.82 4.88
C GLU A 133 4.48 4.31 5.19
N VAL A 134 4.56 4.59 6.47
CA VAL A 134 4.83 5.89 7.03
C VAL A 134 6.33 6.16 6.91
N ILE A 135 6.64 7.24 6.20
CA ILE A 135 8.01 7.71 5.98
C ILE A 135 8.42 8.65 7.11
N ALA A 136 9.42 8.26 7.89
CA ALA A 136 10.03 9.12 8.89
C ALA A 136 10.93 10.19 8.25
N PRO A 137 11.08 11.39 8.83
CA PRO A 137 11.92 12.46 8.30
C PRO A 137 13.42 12.16 8.38
N CYS A 138 13.80 11.16 9.17
CA CYS A 138 15.14 10.61 9.27
C CYS A 138 15.17 9.17 8.71
N SER A 139 16.34 8.74 8.24
CA SER A 139 16.54 7.41 7.66
C SER A 139 17.83 6.79 8.19
N PHE A 140 17.79 5.49 8.45
CA PHE A 140 18.91 4.72 8.98
C PHE A 140 19.03 3.41 8.21
N ASP A 141 20.25 3.05 7.81
CA ASP A 141 20.48 1.85 6.99
C ASP A 141 20.41 0.54 7.79
N THR A 142 20.39 0.61 9.13
CA THR A 142 20.44 -0.55 10.04
C THR A 142 19.76 -0.24 11.36
N ASN A 143 19.42 -1.28 12.14
CA ASN A 143 18.95 -1.15 13.52
C ASN A 143 19.88 -0.25 14.36
N TYR A 144 19.35 0.88 14.82
CA TYR A 144 20.09 2.02 15.31
C TYR A 144 19.44 2.58 16.57
N PHE A 145 20.26 2.98 17.52
CA PHE A 145 19.85 3.73 18.71
C PHE A 145 20.91 4.78 19.01
N TYR A 146 20.51 6.02 19.23
CA TYR A 146 21.39 7.08 19.70
C TYR A 146 20.70 7.86 20.81
N LEU A 147 21.46 8.16 21.83
CA LEU A 147 21.05 9.05 22.91
C LEU A 147 22.21 10.01 23.19
N ASP A 148 21.97 11.29 23.03
CA ASP A 148 22.99 12.34 23.20
C ASP A 148 23.57 12.40 24.63
N ALA A 149 22.85 11.89 25.64
CA ALA A 149 23.35 11.67 27.00
C ALA A 149 24.70 10.93 27.05
N PHE A 150 24.93 10.03 26.09
CA PHE A 150 26.16 9.23 25.98
C PHE A 150 27.02 9.62 24.78
N ALA A 151 26.57 10.56 23.94
CA ALA A 151 27.21 11.00 22.71
C ALA A 151 27.71 9.81 21.83
N SER A 152 26.95 8.72 21.80
CA SER A 152 27.33 7.45 21.16
C SER A 152 26.13 6.77 20.52
N SER A 153 26.34 6.15 19.37
CA SER A 153 25.35 5.31 18.70
C SER A 153 25.58 3.83 19.03
N TYR A 154 24.48 3.09 19.14
CA TYR A 154 24.44 1.68 19.46
C TYR A 154 23.52 0.95 18.47
N ASN A 155 23.63 -0.37 18.42
CA ASN A 155 22.73 -1.21 17.65
C ASN A 155 21.56 -1.68 18.53
N VAL A 156 20.34 -1.67 18.00
CA VAL A 156 19.24 -2.44 18.59
C VAL A 156 19.43 -3.90 18.17
N TYR A 157 19.63 -4.80 19.14
CA TYR A 157 19.98 -6.20 18.87
C TYR A 157 18.84 -7.19 19.12
N TYR A 158 17.76 -6.71 19.72
CA TYR A 158 16.56 -7.49 20.00
C TYR A 158 15.35 -6.57 19.88
N ALA A 159 14.31 -7.06 19.23
CA ALA A 159 13.00 -6.41 19.16
C ALA A 159 11.91 -7.47 19.36
N SER A 160 11.04 -7.30 20.36
CA SER A 160 9.99 -8.26 20.67
C SER A 160 8.94 -8.34 19.55
N ALA A 161 8.22 -9.46 19.43
CA ALA A 161 6.96 -9.42 18.70
C ALA A 161 5.98 -8.45 19.39
N LEU A 162 5.02 -7.91 18.64
CA LEU A 162 3.88 -7.20 19.23
C LEU A 162 3.17 -8.14 20.21
N ASN A 163 3.19 -7.80 21.50
CA ASN A 163 2.64 -8.64 22.54
C ASN A 163 1.49 -7.94 23.27
N ASP A 164 0.34 -8.62 23.34
CA ASP A 164 -0.75 -8.26 24.24
C ASP A 164 -0.41 -8.71 25.67
N ALA A 165 -0.02 -7.74 26.51
CA ALA A 165 0.26 -7.93 27.91
C ALA A 165 -0.94 -7.55 28.79
N GLY A 166 -2.12 -8.14 28.52
CA GLY A 166 -3.30 -7.98 29.36
C GLY A 166 -4.16 -6.76 29.04
N GLY A 167 -4.27 -6.43 27.75
CA GLY A 167 -4.99 -5.28 27.21
C GLY A 167 -4.08 -4.16 26.72
N ASP A 168 -2.78 -4.25 26.98
CA ASP A 168 -1.77 -3.28 26.55
C ASP A 168 -0.86 -3.94 25.52
N TRP A 169 -0.69 -3.30 24.37
CA TRP A 169 0.21 -3.77 23.33
C TRP A 169 1.58 -3.16 23.55
N GLU A 170 2.61 -4.00 23.55
CA GLU A 170 3.98 -3.56 23.79
C GLU A 170 4.94 -3.99 22.68
N ILE A 171 5.87 -3.09 22.36
CA ILE A 171 7.09 -3.38 21.63
C ILE A 171 8.25 -3.06 22.56
N THR A 172 9.13 -4.03 22.81
CA THR A 172 10.37 -3.85 23.56
C THR A 172 11.56 -4.02 22.64
N ALA A 173 12.45 -3.03 22.59
CA ALA A 173 13.71 -3.09 21.88
C ALA A 173 14.90 -2.93 22.83
N SER A 174 15.91 -3.80 22.74
CA SER A 174 17.10 -3.76 23.61
C SER A 174 18.35 -3.33 22.88
N VAL A 175 19.19 -2.54 23.56
CA VAL A 175 20.30 -1.80 22.96
C VAL A 175 21.64 -2.45 23.32
N SER A 176 22.41 -2.81 22.29
CA SER A 176 23.65 -3.59 22.41
C SER A 176 24.75 -2.83 23.13
N GLY A 177 25.52 -3.55 23.97
CA GLY A 177 26.61 -2.94 24.75
C GLY A 177 26.13 -2.02 25.87
N THR A 178 24.81 -1.96 26.12
CA THR A 178 24.20 -1.18 27.20
C THR A 178 23.28 -2.08 28.04
N LEU A 179 22.69 -1.51 29.09
CA LEU A 179 21.58 -2.14 29.83
C LEU A 179 20.23 -1.51 29.45
N MET A 180 20.17 -0.81 28.32
CA MET A 180 19.00 -0.03 27.94
C MET A 180 18.00 -0.85 27.13
N SER A 181 16.72 -0.64 27.45
CA SER A 181 15.61 -1.08 26.64
C SER A 181 14.65 0.08 26.42
N ILE A 182 14.12 0.20 25.21
CA ILE A 182 13.05 1.12 24.86
C ILE A 182 11.74 0.34 24.74
N HIS A 183 10.69 0.89 25.30
CA HIS A 183 9.37 0.30 25.38
C HIS A 183 8.37 1.24 24.73
N PHE A 184 7.60 0.73 23.78
CA PHE A 184 6.48 1.41 23.13
C PHE A 184 5.21 0.70 23.54
N ARG A 185 4.33 1.42 24.24
CA ARG A 185 3.12 0.85 24.84
C ARG A 185 1.87 1.56 24.32
N PHE A 186 0.97 0.78 23.73
CA PHE A 186 -0.23 1.23 23.03
C PHE A 186 -1.49 0.65 23.72
N SER A 187 -2.57 1.42 23.74
CA SER A 187 -3.85 1.02 24.35
C SER A 187 -4.67 0.02 23.52
N GLU A 188 -4.28 -0.18 22.26
CA GLU A 188 -4.86 -1.15 21.32
C GLU A 188 -3.78 -1.63 20.35
N GLU A 189 -4.11 -2.63 19.52
CA GLU A 189 -3.16 -3.18 18.55
C GLU A 189 -2.78 -2.08 17.54
N PRO A 190 -1.48 -1.74 17.41
CA PRO A 190 -1.11 -0.59 16.63
C PRO A 190 -1.04 -0.93 15.13
N SER A 191 -1.66 -0.08 14.31
CA SER A 191 -1.57 -0.08 12.85
C SER A 191 -0.41 0.80 12.36
N SER A 192 -0.10 0.78 11.07
CA SER A 192 0.86 1.74 10.49
C SER A 192 0.34 3.18 10.66
N GLY A 193 1.17 4.07 11.19
CA GLY A 193 0.75 5.42 11.52
C GLY A 193 1.85 6.31 12.13
N ILE A 194 1.53 7.60 12.24
CA ILE A 194 2.32 8.55 13.04
C ILE A 194 1.61 8.73 14.38
N TYR A 195 2.21 8.22 15.44
CA TYR A 195 1.70 8.35 16.79
C TYR A 195 2.35 9.52 17.52
N SER A 196 1.70 9.97 18.59
CA SER A 196 2.23 10.98 19.50
C SER A 196 2.54 10.39 20.87
N SER A 197 3.69 10.69 21.45
CA SER A 197 4.01 10.28 22.81
C SER A 197 3.04 10.91 23.84
N SER A 198 2.70 10.16 24.89
CA SER A 198 1.82 10.61 25.96
C SER A 198 2.45 11.64 26.91
N GLY A 199 3.78 11.80 26.90
CA GLY A 199 4.49 12.75 27.77
C GLY A 199 4.33 12.50 29.27
N SER A 200 3.91 11.31 29.66
CA SER A 200 3.49 10.98 31.02
C SER A 200 4.02 9.61 31.39
N THR A 201 4.28 9.39 32.69
CA THR A 201 4.56 8.05 33.23
C THR A 201 3.30 7.19 33.37
N MET A 202 2.13 7.76 33.10
CA MET A 202 0.85 7.04 33.06
C MET A 202 0.58 6.51 31.66
N PHE A 203 0.03 5.31 31.59
CA PHE A 203 -0.37 4.68 30.35
C PHE A 203 -1.54 5.45 29.70
N PRO A 204 -1.48 5.74 28.38
CA PRO A 204 -2.53 6.48 27.69
C PRO A 204 -3.80 5.63 27.53
N SER A 205 -4.96 6.28 27.61
CA SER A 205 -6.25 5.69 27.21
C SER A 205 -6.65 6.08 25.78
N ASP A 206 -5.86 6.92 25.12
CA ASP A 206 -6.09 7.46 23.80
C ASP A 206 -5.30 6.62 22.78
N PRO A 207 -5.95 6.00 21.77
CA PRO A 207 -5.29 5.13 20.80
C PRO A 207 -4.26 5.85 19.92
N GLU A 208 -4.36 7.18 19.76
CA GLU A 208 -3.34 7.96 19.03
C GLU A 208 -2.11 8.29 19.89
N LYS A 209 -2.15 7.95 21.19
CA LYS A 209 -1.07 8.20 22.14
C LYS A 209 -0.30 6.94 22.49
N VAL A 210 1.01 7.08 22.57
CA VAL A 210 1.93 5.98 22.92
C VAL A 210 2.72 6.35 24.16
N TYR A 211 2.75 5.45 25.14
CA TYR A 211 3.70 5.57 26.22
C TYR A 211 5.06 5.03 25.75
N VAL A 212 6.00 5.93 25.55
CA VAL A 212 7.38 5.57 25.17
C VAL A 212 8.30 5.81 26.34
N SER A 213 8.95 4.75 26.81
CA SER A 213 9.85 4.80 27.96
C SER A 213 11.15 4.07 27.71
N VAL A 214 12.20 4.53 28.38
CA VAL A 214 13.53 3.95 28.34
C VAL A 214 13.87 3.46 29.74
N THR A 215 14.28 2.20 29.86
CA THR A 215 14.79 1.62 31.11
C THR A 215 16.30 1.42 31.03
N GLN A 216 16.97 1.35 32.19
CA GLN A 216 18.41 1.06 32.26
C GLN A 216 18.66 -0.02 33.33
N GLY A 217 18.69 -1.29 32.90
CA GLY A 217 18.86 -2.43 33.80
C GLY A 217 17.65 -2.70 34.69
N GLY A 218 16.46 -2.27 34.26
CA GLY A 218 15.18 -2.43 34.98
C GLY A 218 14.55 -1.10 35.41
N PRO A 219 15.24 -0.21 36.15
CA PRO A 219 14.71 1.10 36.52
C PRO A 219 14.36 1.97 35.30
N LEU A 220 13.30 2.77 35.44
CA LEU A 220 12.89 3.78 34.46
C LEU A 220 13.94 4.89 34.39
N PHE A 221 14.62 5.01 33.25
CA PHE A 221 15.60 6.05 32.97
C PHE A 221 14.90 7.35 32.53
N GLY A 222 13.93 7.23 31.62
CA GLY A 222 13.19 8.38 31.09
C GLY A 222 11.99 7.99 30.23
N TYR A 223 11.25 8.98 29.79
CA TYR A 223 10.10 8.84 28.88
C TYR A 223 10.09 10.00 27.88
N LEU A 224 9.51 9.79 26.70
CA LEU A 224 9.45 10.85 25.70
C LEU A 224 8.60 12.03 26.20
N GLN A 225 9.03 13.25 25.90
CA GLN A 225 8.25 14.48 26.09
C GLN A 225 6.90 14.38 25.39
N LEU A 226 5.89 15.13 25.81
CA LEU A 226 4.55 15.10 25.21
C LEU A 226 4.56 15.48 23.71
N ASN A 227 3.86 14.71 22.89
CA ASN A 227 3.66 14.92 21.44
C ASN A 227 4.91 14.77 20.55
N GLU A 228 5.95 14.08 21.04
CA GLU A 228 7.01 13.56 20.17
C GLU A 228 6.42 12.53 19.21
N LYS A 229 6.91 12.53 17.97
CA LYS A 229 6.37 11.68 16.91
C LYS A 229 7.01 10.30 16.90
N ILE A 230 6.19 9.27 16.76
CA ILE A 230 6.62 7.89 16.57
C ILE A 230 6.10 7.44 15.21
N TYR A 231 7.00 7.04 14.33
CA TYR A 231 6.68 6.54 13.00
C TYR A 231 6.68 5.02 13.07
N LEU A 232 5.51 4.40 12.96
CA LEU A 232 5.34 2.95 13.03
C LEU A 232 4.83 2.44 11.68
N ASN A 233 5.49 1.41 11.15
CA ASN A 233 4.98 0.60 10.05
C ASN A 233 4.69 -0.80 10.59
N ASN A 234 3.46 -1.25 10.51
CA ASN A 234 3.05 -2.63 10.75
C ASN A 234 2.79 -3.29 9.39
N TYR A 235 3.54 -4.34 9.06
CA TYR A 235 3.51 -4.95 7.72
C TYR A 235 2.48 -6.08 7.58
N GLY A 236 1.69 -6.35 8.62
CA GLY A 236 0.58 -7.32 8.58
C GLY A 236 1.00 -8.80 8.67
N ASP A 237 2.28 -9.13 8.44
CA ASP A 237 2.85 -10.48 8.62
C ASP A 237 3.40 -10.72 10.04
N GLY A 238 3.15 -9.78 10.96
CA GLY A 238 3.69 -9.76 12.31
C GLY A 238 5.03 -9.03 12.43
N SER A 239 5.63 -8.60 11.32
CA SER A 239 6.78 -7.70 11.31
C SER A 239 6.37 -6.24 11.35
N TYR A 240 7.27 -5.39 11.84
CA TYR A 240 7.05 -3.96 11.97
C TYR A 240 8.37 -3.19 11.96
N SER A 241 8.33 -1.88 11.69
CA SER A 241 9.44 -0.97 11.96
C SER A 241 9.01 0.23 12.78
N VAL A 242 9.87 0.66 13.71
CA VAL A 242 9.66 1.86 14.52
C VAL A 242 10.79 2.84 14.27
N THR A 243 10.46 4.11 14.07
CA THR A 243 11.43 5.21 13.95
C THR A 243 11.10 6.36 14.90
N LEU A 244 12.11 6.87 15.60
CA LEU A 244 12.11 8.18 16.26
C LEU A 244 13.19 9.04 15.61
N CYS A 245 12.84 10.29 15.31
CA CYS A 245 13.74 11.27 14.72
C CYS A 245 13.89 12.45 15.66
N ASP A 246 15.06 12.59 16.27
CA ASP A 246 15.44 13.70 17.15
C ASP A 246 14.40 13.96 18.26
N ALA A 247 13.81 12.89 18.79
CA ALA A 247 12.75 12.99 19.79
C ALA A 247 13.32 13.41 21.15
N VAL A 248 12.56 14.16 21.93
CA VAL A 248 13.01 14.61 23.26
C VAL A 248 12.63 13.59 24.34
N LEU A 249 13.63 13.10 25.07
CA LEU A 249 13.52 12.22 26.23
C LEU A 249 13.68 13.01 27.53
N ILE A 250 12.76 12.87 28.48
CA ILE A 250 12.82 13.46 29.82
C ILE A 250 13.23 12.39 30.84
N THR A 251 14.29 12.65 31.60
CA THR A 251 14.75 11.73 32.67
C THR A 251 13.96 11.89 33.97
N THR A 252 13.72 10.78 34.67
CA THR A 252 12.85 10.73 35.87
C THR A 252 13.49 11.25 37.16
N GLY A 253 14.82 11.41 37.21
CA GLY A 253 15.54 11.82 38.42
C GLY A 253 15.83 13.32 38.51
N PHE A 254 16.21 13.96 37.39
CA PHE A 254 16.67 15.35 37.36
C PHE A 254 15.86 16.23 36.41
N GLY A 255 14.92 15.66 35.65
CA GLY A 255 14.17 16.40 34.62
C GLY A 255 15.04 16.89 33.48
N GLU A 256 16.23 16.30 33.31
CA GLU A 256 17.11 16.60 32.17
C GLU A 256 16.49 16.07 30.88
N THR A 257 16.73 16.80 29.80
CA THR A 257 16.25 16.48 28.46
C THR A 257 17.41 16.04 27.59
N TYR A 258 17.16 15.02 26.79
CA TYR A 258 18.12 14.38 25.89
C TYR A 258 17.44 14.09 24.57
N HIS A 259 18.18 14.16 23.47
CA HIS A 259 17.68 13.81 22.15
C HIS A 259 17.95 12.33 21.84
N ILE A 260 16.90 11.65 21.38
CA ILE A 260 16.92 10.25 21.00
C ILE A 260 16.55 10.07 19.53
N ASP A 261 17.39 9.31 18.83
CA ASP A 261 17.11 8.76 17.52
C ASP A 261 17.07 7.24 17.64
N THR A 262 16.11 6.60 16.99
CA THR A 262 16.06 5.13 16.95
C THR A 262 15.41 4.65 15.68
N TYR A 263 15.88 3.51 15.18
CA TYR A 263 15.23 2.76 14.13
C TYR A 263 15.46 1.27 14.33
N PHE A 264 14.43 0.46 14.14
CA PHE A 264 14.58 -0.99 14.09
C PHE A 264 13.43 -1.65 13.33
N LEU A 265 13.74 -2.76 12.64
CA LEU A 265 12.78 -3.64 11.97
C LEU A 265 12.64 -4.95 12.77
N GLY A 266 11.56 -5.11 13.51
CA GLY A 266 11.28 -6.27 14.37
C GLY A 266 10.20 -7.22 13.82
N PRO A 267 9.99 -8.38 14.46
CA PRO A 267 10.75 -8.92 15.59
C PRO A 267 12.02 -9.69 15.17
N TYR A 268 13.02 -9.78 16.05
CA TYR A 268 14.23 -10.63 15.92
C TYR A 268 14.96 -10.81 17.26
#